data_AF-A0A328SDX2-F1
#
_entry.id   AF-A0A328SDX2-F1
#
_cell.length_a   1.000
_cell.length_b   1.000
_cell.length_c   1.000
_cell.angle_alpha   90.00
_cell.angle_beta   90.00
_cell.angle_gamma   90.00
#
_symmetry.space_group_name_H-M   'P 1'
#
loop_
_entity.id
_entity.type
_entity.pdbx_description
1 polymer ?
#
loop_
_entity_poly.entity_id
_entity_poly.type
_entity_poly.pdbx_seq_one_letter_code
_entity_poly.pdbx_strand_id
1 'polypeptide(L)'
;MDINTITPVITQFNNFIDSLIEDFKQYNLDEETLAFLVGKTRNFIDFSQLTLLNVIFGILNKLEEAGYDFSDEIKEAKNIINQIFERINQSLDIILPEEEEEEHIHDHGHGHHHHHHHIDVESVQGDVEKVVANLKSLKKLIGEIVNIALSTLKYQANEINQTVFDKEYENFRDNMKNFKQEFEKEE
;
A
#
# COMPACT_ATOMS: atom_id res chain seq x y z
N MET A 1 7.62 -21.00 6.72
CA MET A 1 6.97 -20.60 5.46
C MET A 1 8.08 -20.53 4.44
N ASP A 2 7.93 -21.17 3.28
CA ASP A 2 9.04 -21.25 2.30
C ASP A 2 9.21 -19.89 1.59
N ILE A 3 10.46 -19.43 1.42
CA ILE A 3 10.82 -18.22 0.69
C ILE A 3 10.26 -18.25 -0.74
N ASN A 4 10.16 -19.43 -1.34
CA ASN A 4 9.60 -19.64 -2.68
C ASN A 4 8.08 -19.42 -2.75
N THR A 5 7.39 -19.45 -1.61
CA THR A 5 5.94 -19.19 -1.53
C THR A 5 5.62 -17.71 -1.33
N ILE A 6 6.48 -16.97 -0.63
CA ILE A 6 6.25 -15.57 -0.28
C ILE A 6 6.77 -14.60 -1.34
N THR A 7 7.90 -14.92 -1.96
CA THR A 7 8.53 -14.07 -3.00
C THR A 7 7.58 -13.74 -4.17
N PRO A 8 6.77 -14.69 -4.70
CA PRO A 8 5.80 -14.38 -5.76
C PRO A 8 4.71 -13.40 -5.32
N VAL A 9 4.21 -13.53 -4.09
CA VAL A 9 3.16 -12.66 -3.52
C VAL A 9 3.69 -11.23 -3.40
N ILE A 10 4.91 -11.09 -2.87
CA ILE A 10 5.63 -9.82 -2.77
C ILE A 10 5.87 -9.19 -4.16
N THR A 11 6.27 -10.00 -5.13
CA THR A 11 6.55 -9.53 -6.50
C THR A 11 5.27 -9.03 -7.17
N GLN A 12 4.17 -9.78 -7.04
CA GLN A 12 2.87 -9.36 -7.57
C GLN A 12 2.41 -8.03 -6.98
N PHE A 13 2.61 -7.83 -5.67
CA PHE A 13 2.27 -6.56 -5.02
C PHE A 13 3.05 -5.38 -5.59
N ASN A 14 4.37 -5.51 -5.71
CA ASN A 14 5.22 -4.45 -6.28
C ASN A 14 4.81 -4.13 -7.72
N ASN A 15 4.55 -5.15 -8.53
CA ASN A 15 4.09 -4.97 -9.92
C ASN A 15 2.72 -4.28 -9.98
N PHE A 16 1.84 -4.55 -9.02
CA PHE A 16 0.53 -3.89 -8.95
C PHE A 16 0.67 -2.40 -8.63
N ILE A 17 1.53 -2.02 -7.67
CA ILE A 17 1.81 -0.61 -7.39
C ILE A 17 2.40 0.07 -8.62
N ASP A 18 3.34 -0.57 -9.32
CA ASP A 18 3.92 -0.02 -10.55
C ASP A 18 2.86 0.20 -11.62
N SER A 19 1.97 -0.78 -11.84
CA SER A 19 0.85 -0.63 -12.75
C SER A 19 -0.05 0.55 -12.35
N LEU A 20 -0.42 0.68 -11.08
CA LEU A 20 -1.23 1.82 -10.63
C LEU A 20 -0.54 3.17 -10.88
N ILE A 21 0.75 3.27 -10.55
CA ILE A 21 1.54 4.49 -10.76
C ILE A 21 1.62 4.84 -12.24
N GLU A 22 1.83 3.85 -13.11
CA GLU A 22 1.89 4.04 -14.56
C GLU A 22 0.52 4.43 -15.12
N ASP A 23 -0.54 3.75 -14.69
CA ASP A 23 -1.91 4.00 -15.12
C ASP A 23 -2.32 5.45 -14.77
N PHE A 24 -2.08 5.91 -13.53
CA PHE A 24 -2.39 7.29 -13.13
C PHE A 24 -1.56 8.37 -13.82
N LYS A 25 -0.41 8.02 -14.41
CA LYS A 25 0.47 8.97 -15.12
C LYS A 25 0.12 9.13 -16.59
N GLN A 26 -0.78 8.33 -17.15
CA GLN A 26 -1.14 8.46 -18.56
C GLN A 26 -1.88 9.79 -18.77
N TYR A 27 -1.22 10.74 -19.44
CA TYR A 27 -1.81 12.03 -19.77
C TYR A 27 -2.99 11.82 -20.71
N ASN A 28 -4.21 12.11 -20.22
CA ASN A 28 -5.55 11.94 -20.82
C ASN A 28 -6.43 10.88 -20.14
N LEU A 29 -6.36 10.73 -18.82
CA LEU A 29 -7.37 9.94 -18.11
C LEU A 29 -8.73 10.61 -18.31
N ASP A 30 -9.57 9.99 -19.11
CA ASP A 30 -10.99 10.33 -19.15
C ASP A 30 -11.68 9.90 -17.84
N GLU A 31 -12.90 10.38 -17.64
CA GLU A 31 -13.73 10.09 -16.47
C GLU A 31 -13.89 8.58 -16.21
N GLU A 32 -14.14 7.78 -17.25
CA GLU A 32 -14.30 6.33 -17.12
C GLU A 32 -13.01 5.67 -16.62
N THR A 33 -11.87 6.11 -17.14
CA THR A 33 -10.56 5.63 -16.73
C THR A 33 -10.26 6.03 -15.28
N LEU A 34 -10.55 7.28 -14.88
CA LEU A 34 -10.38 7.72 -13.50
C LEU A 34 -11.25 6.92 -12.53
N ALA A 35 -12.52 6.71 -12.86
CA ALA A 35 -13.43 5.92 -12.03
C ALA A 35 -12.94 4.47 -11.86
N PHE A 36 -12.48 3.86 -12.96
CA PHE A 36 -11.88 2.53 -12.92
C PHE A 36 -10.63 2.48 -12.04
N LEU A 37 -9.75 3.48 -12.14
CA LEU A 37 -8.52 3.54 -11.34
C LEU A 37 -8.80 3.78 -9.86
N VAL A 38 -9.81 4.59 -9.52
CA VAL A 38 -10.26 4.74 -8.13
C VAL A 38 -10.69 3.39 -7.57
N GLY A 39 -11.59 2.68 -8.27
CA GLY A 39 -12.05 1.36 -7.83
C GLY A 39 -10.92 0.32 -7.74
N LYS A 40 -10.01 0.30 -8.70
CA LYS A 40 -8.82 -0.57 -8.70
C LYS A 40 -7.89 -0.26 -7.52
N THR A 41 -7.75 1.01 -7.15
CA THR A 41 -6.90 1.45 -6.04
C THR A 41 -7.52 1.13 -4.68
N ARG A 42 -8.82 1.35 -4.48
CA ARG A 42 -9.54 0.95 -3.25
C ARG A 42 -9.42 -0.56 -3.01
N ASN A 43 -9.72 -1.37 -4.02
CA ASN A 43 -9.56 -2.83 -3.95
C ASN A 43 -8.14 -3.27 -3.58
N PHE A 44 -7.13 -2.56 -4.09
CA PHE A 44 -5.75 -2.81 -3.75
C PHE A 44 -5.43 -2.49 -2.28
N ILE A 45 -5.93 -1.38 -1.75
CA ILE A 45 -5.76 -1.02 -0.33
C ILE A 45 -6.36 -2.12 0.55
N ASP A 46 -7.60 -2.53 0.28
CA ASP A 46 -8.29 -3.57 1.06
C ASP A 46 -7.52 -4.89 1.02
N PHE A 47 -7.11 -5.34 -0.16
CA PHE A 47 -6.31 -6.54 -0.32
C PHE A 47 -4.99 -6.46 0.47
N SER A 48 -4.32 -5.31 0.42
CA SER A 48 -3.05 -5.07 1.10
C SER A 48 -3.19 -5.17 2.61
N GLN A 49 -4.20 -4.51 3.18
CA GLN A 49 -4.52 -4.53 4.60
C GLN A 49 -4.90 -5.94 5.09
N LEU A 50 -5.76 -6.65 4.34
CA LEU A 50 -6.30 -7.94 4.77
C LEU A 50 -5.29 -9.09 4.65
N THR A 51 -4.48 -9.10 3.60
CA THR A 51 -3.70 -10.29 3.24
C THR A 51 -2.21 -10.04 3.32
N LEU A 52 -1.72 -9.06 2.55
CA LEU A 52 -0.28 -8.93 2.34
C LEU A 52 0.46 -8.49 3.60
N LEU A 53 -0.02 -7.44 4.27
CA LEU A 53 0.60 -6.94 5.48
C LEU A 53 0.57 -7.98 6.60
N ASN A 54 -0.51 -8.76 6.69
CA ASN A 54 -0.61 -9.85 7.65
C ASN A 54 0.41 -10.97 7.38
N VAL A 55 0.65 -11.32 6.12
CA VAL A 55 1.69 -12.29 5.76
C VAL A 55 3.09 -11.76 6.07
N ILE A 56 3.39 -10.53 5.63
CA ILE A 56 4.71 -9.91 5.81
C ILE A 56 5.04 -9.73 7.30
N PHE A 57 4.15 -9.10 8.07
CA PHE A 57 4.37 -8.90 9.50
C PHE A 57 4.28 -10.20 10.29
N GLY A 58 3.50 -11.18 9.83
CA GLY A 58 3.47 -12.52 10.42
C GLY A 58 4.80 -13.28 10.28
N ILE A 59 5.59 -13.01 9.24
CA ILE A 59 6.96 -13.56 9.10
C ILE A 59 7.89 -12.90 10.12
N LEU A 60 7.85 -11.56 10.22
CA LEU A 60 8.74 -10.81 11.09
C LEU A 60 8.46 -11.07 12.59
N ASN A 61 7.19 -11.20 12.98
CA ASN A 61 6.81 -11.54 14.36
C ASN A 61 7.36 -12.90 14.83
N LYS A 62 7.66 -13.84 13.92
CA LYS A 62 8.19 -15.16 14.30
C LYS A 62 9.68 -15.14 14.67
N LEU A 63 10.40 -14.05 14.42
CA LEU A 63 11.80 -13.90 14.86
C LEU A 63 11.97 -13.28 16.25
N GLU A 64 10.87 -12.78 16.85
CA GLU A 64 10.87 -12.36 18.26
C GLU A 64 11.32 -13.54 19.16
N GLU A 65 10.96 -14.77 18.77
CA GLU A 65 11.40 -16.01 19.41
C GLU A 65 12.90 -16.33 19.25
N ALA A 66 13.59 -15.70 18.29
CA ALA A 66 15.01 -15.90 17.98
C ALA A 66 15.93 -14.81 18.58
N GLY A 67 15.39 -13.89 19.39
CA GLY A 67 16.15 -12.85 20.09
C GLY A 67 16.30 -11.53 19.34
N TYR A 68 15.58 -11.34 18.22
CA TYR A 68 15.52 -10.07 17.50
C TYR A 68 14.12 -9.48 17.68
N ASP A 69 14.04 -8.28 18.25
CA ASP A 69 12.79 -7.56 18.43
C ASP A 69 12.60 -6.56 17.28
N PHE A 70 11.53 -6.77 16.51
CA PHE A 70 11.10 -5.90 15.41
C PHE A 70 9.83 -5.11 15.78
N SER A 71 9.36 -5.21 17.02
CA SER A 71 8.03 -4.74 17.41
C SER A 71 7.85 -3.25 17.18
N ASP A 72 8.87 -2.45 17.50
CA ASP A 72 8.87 -1.01 17.30
C ASP A 72 8.85 -0.64 15.81
N GLU A 73 9.74 -1.21 14.98
CA GLU A 73 9.78 -0.93 13.55
C GLU A 73 8.54 -1.41 12.81
N ILE A 74 7.99 -2.58 13.19
CA ILE A 74 6.75 -3.10 12.62
C ILE A 74 5.57 -2.20 12.97
N LYS A 75 5.47 -1.78 14.23
CA LYS A 75 4.40 -0.89 14.68
C LYS A 75 4.48 0.45 13.97
N GLU A 76 5.68 1.01 13.83
CA GLU A 76 5.92 2.24 13.09
C GLU A 76 5.54 2.09 11.61
N ALA A 77 6.01 1.03 10.96
CA ALA A 77 5.68 0.73 9.56
C ALA A 77 4.16 0.62 9.35
N LYS A 78 3.44 -0.09 10.24
CA LYS A 78 1.98 -0.19 10.20
C LYS A 78 1.32 1.18 10.31
N ASN A 79 1.80 2.02 11.22
CA ASN A 79 1.26 3.36 11.40
C ASN A 79 1.42 4.21 10.13
N ILE A 80 2.61 4.23 9.55
CA ILE A 80 2.88 5.00 8.32
C ILE A 80 2.08 4.45 7.14
N ILE A 81 1.97 3.13 6.99
CA ILE A 81 1.15 2.51 5.93
C ILE A 81 -0.31 2.92 6.07
N ASN A 82 -0.86 2.91 7.29
CA ASN A 82 -2.25 3.33 7.52
C ASN A 82 -2.44 4.81 7.17
N GLN A 83 -1.50 5.68 7.52
CA GLN A 83 -1.52 7.10 7.14
C GLN A 83 -1.47 7.27 5.61
N ILE A 84 -0.63 6.50 4.91
CA ILE A 84 -0.57 6.50 3.45
C ILE A 84 -1.92 6.08 2.84
N PHE A 85 -2.53 5.00 3.35
CA PHE A 85 -3.84 4.55 2.88
C PHE A 85 -4.94 5.57 3.14
N GLU A 86 -4.96 6.21 4.30
CA GLU A 86 -5.91 7.27 4.63
C GLU A 86 -5.75 8.46 3.67
N ARG A 87 -4.52 8.91 3.40
CA ARG A 87 -4.23 9.99 2.44
C ARG A 87 -4.65 9.62 1.02
N ILE A 88 -4.42 8.38 0.59
CA ILE A 88 -4.89 7.90 -0.71
C ILE A 88 -6.41 7.95 -0.76
N ASN A 89 -7.11 7.37 0.22
CA ASN A 89 -8.57 7.35 0.26
C ASN A 89 -9.17 8.77 0.24
N GLN A 90 -8.62 9.70 1.01
CA GLN A 90 -9.05 11.11 0.98
C GLN A 90 -8.96 11.72 -0.43
N SER A 91 -7.88 11.46 -1.16
CA SER A 91 -7.76 11.91 -2.55
C SER A 91 -8.71 11.15 -3.50
N LEU A 92 -8.90 9.85 -3.30
CA LEU A 92 -9.85 9.05 -4.08
C LEU A 92 -11.29 9.54 -3.87
N ASP A 93 -11.67 9.95 -2.66
CA ASP A 93 -13.01 10.47 -2.35
C ASP A 93 -13.26 11.83 -2.98
N ILE A 94 -12.21 12.63 -3.21
CA ILE A 94 -12.31 13.87 -3.98
C ILE A 94 -12.45 13.56 -5.49
N ILE A 95 -11.72 12.58 -6.00
CA ILE A 95 -11.76 12.18 -7.42
C ILE A 95 -13.13 11.55 -7.76
N LEU A 96 -13.58 10.63 -6.92
CA LEU A 96 -14.86 9.94 -7.05
C LEU A 96 -15.37 9.57 -5.65
N PRO A 97 -16.29 10.38 -5.09
CA PRO A 97 -16.90 10.09 -3.80
C PRO A 97 -17.49 8.69 -3.79
N GLU A 98 -17.37 7.96 -2.67
CA GLU A 98 -18.23 6.79 -2.48
C GLU A 98 -19.68 7.28 -2.47
N GLU A 99 -20.52 6.70 -3.32
CA GLU A 99 -21.96 6.90 -3.19
C GLU A 99 -22.32 6.36 -1.80
N GLU A 100 -22.80 7.24 -0.90
CA GLU A 100 -23.58 6.75 0.23
C GLU A 100 -24.66 5.88 -0.39
N GLU A 101 -24.68 4.57 -0.09
CA GLU A 101 -25.83 3.74 -0.39
C GLU A 101 -27.01 4.40 0.33
N GLU A 102 -27.75 5.26 -0.37
CA GLU A 102 -29.05 5.71 0.09
C GLU A 102 -29.81 4.41 0.35
N GLU A 103 -30.14 4.14 1.62
CA GLU A 103 -31.14 3.16 2.01
C GLU A 103 -32.44 3.56 1.29
N HIS A 104 -32.57 3.14 0.03
CA HIS A 104 -33.77 3.33 -0.75
C HIS A 104 -34.84 2.42 -0.15
N ILE A 105 -35.57 2.99 0.80
CA ILE A 105 -36.92 2.59 1.14
C ILE A 105 -37.65 2.41 -0.19
N HIS A 106 -37.96 1.16 -0.52
CA HIS A 106 -38.60 0.76 -1.77
C HIS A 106 -39.87 1.59 -2.04
N ASP A 107 -39.79 2.50 -3.02
CA ASP A 107 -40.97 3.01 -3.71
C ASP A 107 -40.86 2.63 -5.20
N HIS A 108 -41.89 1.94 -5.68
CA HIS A 108 -41.95 1.41 -7.02
C HIS A 108 -42.23 2.54 -8.02
N GLY A 109 -41.18 3.21 -8.49
CA GLY A 109 -41.26 4.23 -9.54
C GLY A 109 -40.19 3.99 -10.61
N HIS A 110 -40.63 3.74 -11.84
CA HIS A 110 -39.77 3.66 -13.01
C HIS A 110 -38.98 4.97 -13.20
N GLY A 111 -37.66 4.91 -12.99
CA GLY A 111 -36.71 5.93 -13.36
C GLY A 111 -35.30 5.37 -13.29
N HIS A 112 -34.75 4.94 -14.42
CA HIS A 112 -33.31 4.67 -14.53
C HIS A 112 -32.58 6.02 -14.45
N HIS A 113 -32.39 6.54 -13.24
CA HIS A 113 -31.41 7.58 -12.98
C HIS A 113 -30.04 6.91 -12.94
N HIS A 114 -29.40 6.79 -14.10
CA HIS A 114 -27.96 6.63 -14.15
C HIS A 114 -27.37 7.93 -13.59
N HIS A 115 -26.99 7.93 -12.32
CA HIS A 115 -26.13 8.96 -11.76
C HIS A 115 -24.76 8.82 -12.43
N HIS A 116 -24.58 9.47 -13.57
CA HIS A 116 -23.25 9.64 -14.15
C HIS A 116 -22.54 10.69 -13.30
N HIS A 117 -21.67 10.24 -12.39
CA HIS A 117 -20.78 11.12 -11.65
C HIS A 117 -19.74 11.70 -12.61
N HIS A 118 -20.04 12.89 -13.14
CA HIS A 118 -19.12 13.62 -13.99
C HIS A 118 -17.86 14.00 -13.20
N ILE A 119 -16.72 13.44 -13.57
CA ILE A 119 -15.43 13.79 -12.97
C ILE A 119 -14.84 14.96 -13.75
N ASP A 120 -14.67 16.11 -13.10
CA ASP A 120 -13.90 17.21 -13.67
C ASP A 120 -12.40 16.90 -13.58
N VAL A 121 -11.90 16.28 -14.65
CA VAL A 121 -10.51 15.80 -14.80
C VAL A 121 -9.48 16.88 -14.48
N GLU A 122 -9.70 18.13 -14.89
CA GLU A 122 -8.76 19.22 -14.63
C GLU A 122 -8.73 19.60 -13.14
N SER A 123 -9.90 19.58 -12.48
CA SER A 123 -10.02 19.93 -11.07
C SER A 123 -9.40 18.90 -10.12
N VAL A 124 -9.35 17.62 -10.52
CA VAL A 124 -8.88 16.51 -9.67
C VAL A 124 -7.42 16.12 -9.92
N GLN A 125 -6.74 16.76 -10.86
CA GLN A 125 -5.35 16.45 -11.22
C GLN A 125 -4.40 16.54 -10.02
N GLY A 126 -4.62 17.49 -9.12
CA GLY A 126 -3.83 17.63 -7.88
C GLY A 126 -3.98 16.42 -6.95
N ASP A 127 -5.17 15.81 -6.89
CA ASP A 127 -5.41 14.61 -6.09
C ASP A 127 -4.88 13.34 -6.76
N VAL A 128 -4.92 13.26 -8.09
CA VAL A 128 -4.21 12.20 -8.84
C VAL A 128 -2.71 12.24 -8.53
N GLU A 129 -2.08 13.42 -8.51
CA GLU A 129 -0.67 13.57 -8.17
C GLU A 129 -0.36 13.13 -6.73
N LYS A 130 -1.22 13.45 -5.78
CA LYS A 130 -1.11 12.98 -4.39
C LYS A 130 -1.24 11.46 -4.28
N VAL A 131 -2.17 10.84 -5.02
CA VAL A 131 -2.30 9.37 -5.06
C VAL A 131 -1.00 8.75 -5.57
N VAL A 132 -0.45 9.25 -6.68
CA VAL A 132 0.82 8.76 -7.23
C VAL A 132 1.98 8.94 -6.26
N ALA A 133 2.06 10.09 -5.58
CA ALA A 133 3.10 10.34 -4.57
C ALA A 133 3.01 9.34 -3.40
N ASN A 134 1.81 9.15 -2.86
CA ASN A 134 1.56 8.20 -1.77
C ASN A 134 1.84 6.75 -2.18
N LEU A 135 1.46 6.34 -3.40
CA LEU A 135 1.78 5.00 -3.93
C LEU A 135 3.29 4.78 -4.06
N LYS A 136 4.06 5.79 -4.46
CA LYS A 136 5.54 5.72 -4.48
C LYS A 136 6.12 5.55 -3.08
N SER A 137 5.62 6.32 -2.12
CA SER A 137 6.03 6.22 -0.72
C SER A 137 5.70 4.85 -0.14
N LEU A 138 4.51 4.32 -0.42
CA LEU A 138 4.11 2.97 -0.04
C LEU A 138 5.06 1.92 -0.62
N LYS A 139 5.39 2.03 -1.92
CA LYS A 139 6.32 1.11 -2.60
C LYS A 139 7.68 1.08 -1.92
N LYS A 140 8.24 2.27 -1.60
CA LYS A 140 9.53 2.40 -0.93
C LYS A 140 9.49 1.70 0.43
N LEU A 141 8.48 2.01 1.25
CA LEU A 141 8.33 1.41 2.58
C LEU A 141 8.16 -0.11 2.53
N ILE A 142 7.26 -0.61 1.69
CA ILE A 142 7.03 -2.06 1.58
C ILE A 142 8.27 -2.77 1.05
N GLY A 143 9.03 -2.16 0.14
CA GLY A 143 10.31 -2.70 -0.34
C GLY A 143 11.29 -2.96 0.81
N GLU A 144 11.44 -2.02 1.75
CA GLU A 144 12.29 -2.20 2.93
C GLU A 144 11.80 -3.34 3.82
N ILE A 145 10.50 -3.39 4.12
CA ILE A 145 9.90 -4.43 4.96
C ILE A 145 10.04 -5.82 4.32
N VAL A 146 9.84 -5.90 3.01
CA VAL A 146 10.03 -7.11 2.21
C VAL A 146 11.47 -7.60 2.27
N ASN A 147 12.44 -6.69 2.12
CA ASN A 147 13.85 -7.05 2.13
C ASN A 147 14.24 -7.69 3.46
N ILE A 148 13.83 -7.09 4.59
CA ILE A 148 14.12 -7.65 5.90
C ILE A 148 13.35 -8.95 6.18
N ALA A 149 12.12 -9.10 5.66
CA ALA A 149 11.36 -10.35 5.74
C ALA A 149 12.03 -11.48 4.95
N LEU A 150 12.60 -11.20 3.77
CA LEU A 150 13.35 -12.17 2.99
C LEU A 150 14.68 -12.53 3.67
N SER A 151 15.42 -11.55 4.19
CA SER A 151 16.65 -11.78 4.96
C SER A 151 16.38 -12.64 6.20
N THR A 152 15.25 -12.40 6.87
CA THR A 152 14.74 -13.23 7.98
C THR A 152 14.57 -14.69 7.58
N LEU A 153 13.88 -14.96 6.47
CA LEU A 153 13.66 -16.32 5.99
C LEU A 153 14.98 -17.00 5.60
N LYS A 154 15.89 -16.27 4.93
CA LYS A 154 17.22 -16.77 4.57
C LYS A 154 18.05 -17.12 5.80
N TYR A 155 17.98 -16.30 6.85
CA TYR A 155 18.68 -16.57 8.10
C TYR A 155 18.13 -17.81 8.80
N GLN A 156 16.80 -17.93 8.90
CA GLN A 156 16.14 -19.14 9.44
C GLN A 156 16.47 -20.41 8.65
N ALA A 157 16.66 -20.30 7.34
CA ALA A 157 17.06 -21.39 6.46
C ALA A 157 18.58 -21.70 6.51
N ASN A 158 19.36 -20.95 7.31
CA ASN A 158 20.83 -21.01 7.34
C ASN A 158 21.50 -20.71 5.98
N GLU A 159 20.82 -19.98 5.08
CA GLU A 159 21.38 -19.54 3.80
C GLU A 159 22.32 -18.33 3.97
N ILE A 160 22.06 -17.50 4.99
CA ILE A 160 22.95 -16.41 5.41
C ILE A 160 23.37 -16.61 6.87
N ASN A 161 24.54 -16.09 7.23
CA ASN A 161 25.04 -16.13 8.60
C ASN A 161 24.55 -14.91 9.41
N GLN A 162 24.76 -14.97 10.73
CA GLN A 162 24.35 -13.93 11.66
C GLN A 162 24.96 -12.56 11.33
N THR A 163 26.25 -12.50 10.97
CA THR A 163 26.91 -11.22 10.62
C THR A 163 26.27 -10.53 9.43
N VAL A 164 25.85 -11.28 8.41
CA VAL A 164 25.11 -10.74 7.28
C VAL A 164 23.73 -10.27 7.73
N PHE A 165 23.03 -11.10 8.50
CA PHE A 165 21.70 -10.76 9.00
C PHE A 165 21.69 -9.50 9.88
N ASP A 166 22.63 -9.39 10.83
CA ASP A 166 22.78 -8.23 11.71
C ASP A 166 22.96 -6.94 10.91
N LYS A 167 23.76 -6.99 9.83
CA LYS A 167 23.97 -5.84 8.95
C LYS A 167 22.68 -5.44 8.23
N GLU A 168 21.95 -6.41 7.70
CA GLU A 168 20.67 -6.14 7.03
C GLU A 168 19.61 -5.59 8.01
N TYR A 169 19.61 -6.09 9.24
CA TYR A 169 18.73 -5.59 10.30
C TYR A 169 19.06 -4.14 10.69
N GLU A 170 20.33 -3.82 10.90
CA GLU A 170 20.76 -2.44 11.19
C GLU A 170 20.41 -1.48 10.05
N ASN A 171 20.65 -1.90 8.80
CA ASN A 171 20.26 -1.12 7.62
C ASN A 171 18.74 -0.89 7.58
N PHE A 172 17.94 -1.91 7.88
CA PHE A 172 16.49 -1.79 7.93
C PHE A 172 16.04 -0.77 8.97
N ARG A 173 16.61 -0.78 10.18
CA ARG A 173 16.30 0.21 11.22
C ARG A 173 16.65 1.63 10.80
N ASP A 174 17.83 1.82 10.22
CA ASP A 174 18.27 3.13 9.74
C ASP A 174 17.39 3.63 8.59
N ASN A 175 17.05 2.75 7.64
CA ASN A 175 16.15 3.06 6.53
C ASN A 175 14.74 3.43 7.03
N MET A 176 14.20 2.69 8.00
CA MET A 176 12.90 3.00 8.61
C MET A 176 12.90 4.36 9.30
N LYS A 177 13.96 4.66 10.06
CA LYS A 177 14.10 5.95 10.74
C LYS A 177 14.22 7.10 9.74
N ASN A 178 15.00 6.93 8.68
CA ASN A 178 15.16 7.93 7.63
C ASN A 178 13.85 8.13 6.86
N PHE A 179 13.17 7.04 6.50
CA PHE A 179 11.88 7.09 5.82
C PHE A 179 10.84 7.84 6.65
N LYS A 180 10.74 7.55 7.96
CA LYS A 180 9.87 8.28 8.87
C LYS A 180 10.14 9.78 8.84
N GLN A 181 11.41 10.18 8.98
CA GLN A 181 11.79 11.59 8.97
C GLN A 181 11.51 12.29 7.64
N GLU A 182 11.61 11.57 6.52
CA GLU A 182 11.22 12.10 5.21
C GLU A 182 9.70 12.26 5.13
N PHE A 183 8.95 11.22 5.53
CA PHE A 183 7.49 11.20 5.46
C PHE A 183 6.83 12.26 6.35
N GLU A 184 7.37 12.51 7.54
CA GLU A 184 6.91 13.56 8.47
C GLU A 184 7.25 14.99 7.98
N LYS A 185 8.24 15.16 7.08
CA LYS A 185 8.58 16.47 6.51
C LYS A 185 7.77 16.82 5.26
N GLU A 186 7.12 15.83 4.67
CA GLU A 186 6.22 16.00 3.53
C GLU A 186 4.77 16.30 3.98
N GLU A 187 4.50 16.37 5.30
CA GLU A 187 3.31 17.01 5.91
C GLU A 187 3.44 18.53 5.99
#